data_AF-Q8W468-F1
#
_entry.id   AF-Q8W468-F1
#
_cell.length_a   1.000
_cell.length_b   1.000
_cell.length_c   1.000
_cell.angle_alpha   90.00
_cell.angle_beta   90.00
_cell.angle_gamma   90.00
#
_symmetry.space_group_name_H-M   'P 1'
#
loop_
_entity.id
_entity.type
_entity.pdbx_description
1 polymer ?
#
loop_
_entity_poly.entity_id
_entity_poly.type
_entity_poly.pdbx_seq_one_letter_code
_entity_poly.pdbx_strand_id
1 'polypeptide(L)'
;MEADDDFYSGTENYSDYADSDEDDADGEYEFVDDAADDSDDLIFRRRQQNYSVLSEADICKLQEDDISRISTVLSISRNSSAILLRHYNWCVSRVHDEWFADEEKVRDAVGLLEKPVVDFPTDGELDCGICFETFLSDKLHAAACGHPFCDSCWEGYITTAINDGPGCLTLRCPDPSCRAAVGQDMINLLAPDKDKQKYTSYFVRSYVEDNRKTKWCPAPGCDYAVNFVVGSGNYDVNCRCCYSFCWNCAEEAHRPVDCDTVSKWVLKNSAESENMNWILANSKPCPKCKRPIEKNQGCMHITCTPPCKFEFCWLCLGAWTEHGEKTGGFYACNRYEAAKQDGIYDETEKRREMAKNSLERYTHYYERWATNQSSRQKALLDLKKMQTDDIEKLSDIQCQPESQLKFIIEAWLQIVECRRVLKWTYAYGFYIPDQEHGKRVFFEYLQGEAESGLERLHQCAEKELLPYLDAKGPSEDFNEFRTKLAGLTSVTKNYFENLVRALENGLSDVNSHDAYDRTSSSKSLGGKTKGSSSKASSSDSSHWPCEYCTYVNPRSTTICQMCEHGR
;
A
#
# COMPACT_ATOMS: atom_id res chain seq x y z
N MET A 1 8.15 12.70 -92.19
CA MET A 1 8.23 11.22 -92.31
C MET A 1 8.20 10.73 -90.90
N GLU A 2 6.98 10.39 -90.49
CA GLU A 2 6.49 10.38 -89.12
C GLU A 2 6.65 9.01 -88.45
N ALA A 3 6.67 9.05 -87.12
CA ALA A 3 6.83 7.94 -86.19
C ALA A 3 5.47 7.40 -85.71
N ASP A 4 5.50 6.12 -85.30
CA ASP A 4 4.73 5.37 -84.28
C ASP A 4 3.21 5.60 -84.09
N ASP A 5 2.45 4.50 -84.07
CA ASP A 5 1.57 4.10 -82.94
C ASP A 5 0.70 2.83 -83.23
N ASP A 6 0.60 1.99 -82.20
CA ASP A 6 -0.51 1.14 -81.72
C ASP A 6 -1.15 -0.01 -82.54
N PHE A 7 -1.20 -1.22 -81.93
CA PHE A 7 -2.39 -1.74 -81.20
C PHE A 7 -2.44 -3.30 -81.11
N TYR A 8 -2.97 -3.75 -79.97
CA TYR A 8 -3.03 -5.10 -79.38
C TYR A 8 -4.02 -6.08 -80.07
N SER A 9 -3.68 -7.38 -80.16
CA SER A 9 -4.46 -8.53 -79.63
C SER A 9 -3.93 -9.87 -80.16
N GLY A 10 -3.66 -10.81 -79.26
CA GLY A 10 -3.26 -12.17 -79.59
C GLY A 10 -3.67 -13.12 -78.47
N THR A 11 -4.71 -13.90 -78.74
CA THR A 11 -5.14 -15.06 -77.95
C THR A 11 -4.68 -16.32 -78.67
N GLU A 12 -3.81 -17.13 -78.09
CA GLU A 12 -3.70 -18.55 -78.42
C GLU A 12 -3.39 -19.39 -77.17
N ASN A 13 -3.87 -20.62 -77.26
CA ASN A 13 -4.27 -21.57 -76.25
C ASN A 13 -3.30 -22.76 -76.31
N TYR A 14 -2.89 -23.37 -75.19
CA TYR A 14 -2.41 -24.76 -75.20
C TYR A 14 -2.79 -25.52 -73.92
N SER A 15 -3.45 -26.65 -74.19
CA SER A 15 -4.02 -27.76 -73.42
C SER A 15 -3.00 -28.52 -72.54
N ASP A 16 -3.30 -28.92 -71.31
CA ASP A 16 -4.05 -30.12 -70.85
C ASP A 16 -3.11 -31.29 -70.50
N TYR A 17 -3.19 -31.84 -69.27
CA TYR A 17 -3.08 -33.27 -68.88
C TYR A 17 -3.22 -33.44 -67.34
N ALA A 18 -4.29 -34.16 -66.98
CA ALA A 18 -4.63 -34.91 -65.75
C ALA A 18 -3.52 -35.94 -65.36
N ASP A 19 -3.40 -36.63 -64.21
CA ASP A 19 -4.03 -36.79 -62.89
C ASP A 19 -3.18 -37.88 -62.15
N SER A 20 -3.30 -37.92 -60.81
CA SER A 20 -3.11 -39.06 -59.89
C SER A 20 -1.72 -39.54 -59.38
N ASP A 21 -1.68 -39.60 -58.04
CA ASP A 21 -1.12 -40.61 -57.11
C ASP A 21 0.27 -40.45 -56.46
N GLU A 22 0.18 -40.20 -55.14
CA GLU A 22 0.82 -40.86 -53.99
C GLU A 22 2.32 -41.16 -54.03
N ASP A 23 3.09 -40.51 -53.13
CA ASP A 23 3.95 -41.22 -52.17
C ASP A 23 4.55 -40.25 -51.12
N ASP A 24 4.56 -40.78 -49.89
CA ASP A 24 5.02 -40.32 -48.58
C ASP A 24 6.26 -39.40 -48.49
N ALA A 25 6.14 -38.38 -47.62
CA ALA A 25 7.26 -37.85 -46.83
C ALA A 25 6.74 -37.17 -45.55
N ASP A 26 6.48 -38.00 -44.55
CA ASP A 26 6.76 -37.84 -43.13
C ASP A 26 7.34 -36.47 -42.70
N GLY A 27 6.50 -35.70 -42.01
CA GLY A 27 6.90 -34.47 -41.34
C GLY A 27 5.85 -34.10 -40.30
N GLU A 28 5.72 -34.92 -39.26
CA GLU A 28 5.02 -34.55 -38.04
C GLU A 28 5.70 -33.31 -37.44
N TYR A 29 5.14 -32.13 -37.75
CA TYR A 29 5.38 -30.91 -36.99
C TYR A 29 4.59 -31.03 -35.69
N GLU A 30 5.20 -31.68 -34.69
CA GLU A 30 4.85 -31.50 -33.29
C GLU A 30 4.76 -29.98 -33.03
N PHE A 31 3.53 -29.51 -32.85
CA PHE A 31 3.25 -28.22 -32.24
C PHE A 31 3.73 -28.34 -30.80
N VAL A 32 4.98 -27.95 -30.57
CA VAL A 32 5.56 -27.82 -29.25
C VAL A 32 4.70 -26.78 -28.53
N ASP A 33 3.88 -27.25 -27.59
CA ASP A 33 3.27 -26.43 -26.56
C ASP A 33 4.41 -25.70 -25.83
N ASP A 34 4.73 -24.48 -26.29
CA ASP A 34 5.32 -23.47 -25.43
C ASP A 34 4.21 -23.04 -24.47
N ALA A 35 3.95 -23.92 -23.49
CA ALA A 35 3.35 -23.57 -22.23
C ALA A 35 4.30 -22.57 -21.57
N ALA A 36 4.19 -21.31 -22.00
CA ALA A 36 4.72 -20.17 -21.31
C ALA A 36 4.25 -20.29 -19.86
N ASP A 37 5.24 -20.47 -19.00
CA ASP A 37 5.16 -20.74 -17.58
C ASP A 37 4.30 -19.71 -16.86
N ASP A 38 2.99 -19.95 -16.84
CA ASP A 38 1.98 -19.27 -15.99
C ASP A 38 2.27 -19.52 -14.49
N SER A 39 3.35 -20.26 -14.15
CA SER A 39 3.81 -20.40 -12.78
C SER A 39 4.69 -19.23 -12.31
N ASP A 40 5.34 -18.45 -13.20
CA ASP A 40 6.19 -17.34 -12.75
C ASP A 40 5.35 -16.12 -12.27
N ASP A 41 4.15 -15.93 -12.85
CA ASP A 41 3.21 -14.89 -12.42
C ASP A 41 2.45 -15.27 -11.12
N LEU A 42 2.34 -16.58 -10.85
CA LEU A 42 1.93 -17.11 -9.55
C LEU A 42 3.06 -17.06 -8.50
N ILE A 43 4.33 -17.13 -8.92
CA ILE A 43 5.51 -17.03 -8.04
C ILE A 43 5.71 -15.58 -7.54
N PHE A 44 5.38 -14.56 -8.34
CA PHE A 44 5.43 -13.17 -7.87
C PHE A 44 4.31 -12.82 -6.88
N ARG A 45 3.09 -13.38 -7.06
CA ARG A 45 2.00 -13.27 -6.06
C ARG A 45 2.24 -14.13 -4.81
N ARG A 46 3.10 -15.15 -4.90
CA ARG A 46 3.55 -16.02 -3.79
C ARG A 46 4.81 -15.57 -3.09
N ARG A 47 5.35 -14.36 -3.33
CA ARG A 47 6.21 -13.73 -2.31
C ARG A 47 5.42 -13.74 -1.00
N GLN A 48 5.81 -14.66 -0.11
CA GLN A 48 5.05 -15.13 1.05
C GLN A 48 4.17 -14.02 1.60
N GLN A 49 2.86 -14.07 1.31
CA GLN A 49 1.93 -13.17 1.96
C GLN A 49 2.00 -13.53 3.43
N ASN A 50 2.78 -12.75 4.18
CA ASN A 50 2.98 -12.92 5.62
C ASN A 50 1.75 -12.46 6.39
N TYR A 51 0.58 -12.50 5.78
CA TYR A 51 -0.68 -12.10 6.38
C TYR A 51 -1.86 -12.80 5.72
N SER A 52 -2.95 -12.91 6.47
CA SER A 52 -4.25 -13.34 5.97
C SER A 52 -5.33 -12.33 6.33
N VAL A 53 -6.30 -12.14 5.43
CA VAL A 53 -7.46 -11.27 5.66
C VAL A 53 -8.63 -12.11 6.14
N LEU A 54 -9.14 -11.79 7.33
CA LEU A 54 -10.21 -12.46 8.04
C LEU A 54 -11.52 -11.68 7.91
N SER A 55 -12.59 -12.35 7.52
CA SER A 55 -13.96 -11.86 7.63
C SER A 55 -14.50 -12.02 9.05
N GLU A 56 -15.62 -11.38 9.36
CA GLU A 56 -16.32 -11.60 10.63
C GLU A 56 -16.63 -13.08 10.89
N ALA A 57 -17.07 -13.81 9.85
CA ALA A 57 -17.33 -15.25 9.95
C ALA A 57 -16.06 -16.05 10.25
N ASP A 58 -14.91 -15.66 9.67
CA ASP A 58 -13.61 -16.28 9.97
C ASP A 58 -13.21 -16.01 11.43
N ILE A 59 -13.45 -14.80 11.94
CA ILE A 59 -13.16 -14.42 13.33
C ILE A 59 -14.03 -15.21 14.30
N CYS A 60 -15.34 -15.30 14.06
CA CYS A 60 -16.26 -16.07 14.89
C CYS A 60 -15.84 -17.55 14.97
N LYS A 61 -15.42 -18.13 13.84
CA LYS A 61 -14.91 -19.50 13.81
C LYS A 61 -13.62 -19.66 14.63
N LEU A 62 -12.67 -18.74 14.48
CA LEU A 62 -11.43 -18.78 15.26
C LEU A 62 -11.68 -18.64 16.76
N GLN A 63 -12.58 -17.74 17.17
CA GLN A 63 -13.02 -17.63 18.56
C GLN A 63 -13.59 -18.95 19.08
N GLU A 64 -14.49 -19.55 18.31
CA GLU A 64 -15.14 -20.81 18.66
C GLU A 64 -14.12 -21.95 18.81
N ASP A 65 -13.17 -22.05 17.88
CA ASP A 65 -12.09 -23.04 17.90
C ASP A 65 -11.18 -22.86 19.15
N ASP A 66 -10.84 -21.62 19.50
CA ASP A 66 -10.03 -21.32 20.68
C ASP A 66 -10.78 -21.61 21.99
N ILE A 67 -12.06 -21.23 22.08
CA ILE A 67 -12.92 -21.52 23.24
C ILE A 67 -13.06 -23.03 23.42
N SER A 68 -13.31 -23.76 22.34
CA SER A 68 -13.43 -25.21 22.34
C SER A 68 -12.13 -25.88 22.81
N ARG A 69 -10.98 -25.39 22.33
CA ARG A 69 -9.66 -25.87 22.73
C ARG A 69 -9.41 -25.68 24.23
N ILE A 70 -9.65 -24.49 24.77
CA ILE A 70 -9.50 -24.23 26.21
C ILE A 70 -10.48 -25.07 27.02
N SER A 71 -11.76 -25.10 26.63
CA SER A 71 -12.82 -25.83 27.35
C SER A 71 -12.50 -27.32 27.44
N THR A 72 -11.98 -27.91 26.36
CA THR A 72 -11.60 -29.32 26.31
C THR A 72 -10.36 -29.62 27.16
N VAL A 73 -9.31 -28.81 27.02
CA VAL A 73 -8.02 -29.06 27.71
C VAL A 73 -8.14 -28.82 29.21
N LEU A 74 -8.82 -27.75 29.63
CA LEU A 74 -8.96 -27.39 31.04
C LEU A 74 -10.19 -28.03 31.71
N SER A 75 -11.06 -28.69 30.94
CA SER A 75 -12.31 -29.30 31.45
C SER A 75 -13.22 -28.31 32.19
N ILE A 76 -13.29 -27.08 31.69
CA ILE A 76 -14.15 -26.01 32.23
C ILE A 76 -15.25 -25.63 31.24
N SER A 77 -16.26 -24.90 31.71
CA SER A 77 -17.35 -24.44 30.83
C SER A 77 -16.85 -23.52 29.71
N ARG A 78 -17.58 -23.51 28.60
CA ARG A 78 -17.28 -22.64 27.45
C ARG A 78 -17.28 -21.15 27.83
N ASN A 79 -18.21 -20.73 28.70
CA ASN A 79 -18.27 -19.35 29.20
C ASN A 79 -17.03 -19.00 30.03
N SER A 80 -16.59 -19.91 30.91
CA SER A 80 -15.35 -19.75 31.68
C SER A 80 -14.13 -19.66 30.76
N SER A 81 -14.10 -20.49 29.71
CA SER A 81 -13.03 -20.49 28.70
C SER A 81 -12.96 -19.15 27.95
N ALA A 82 -14.10 -18.59 27.56
CA ALA A 82 -14.17 -17.29 26.91
C ALA A 82 -13.68 -16.15 27.84
N ILE A 83 -14.03 -16.20 29.13
CA ILE A 83 -13.54 -15.24 30.13
C ILE A 83 -12.01 -15.32 30.27
N LEU A 84 -11.45 -16.54 30.37
CA LEU A 84 -10.00 -16.74 30.46
C LEU A 84 -9.28 -16.26 29.21
N LEU A 85 -9.77 -16.62 28.03
CA LEU A 85 -9.17 -16.21 26.76
C LEU A 85 -9.07 -14.70 26.69
N ARG A 86 -10.14 -13.99 27.02
CA ARG A 86 -10.15 -12.54 27.01
C ARG A 86 -9.20 -11.93 28.04
N HIS A 87 -9.15 -12.47 29.26
CA HIS A 87 -8.19 -11.99 30.27
C HIS A 87 -6.73 -12.11 29.82
N TYR A 88 -6.43 -13.14 29.02
CA TYR A 88 -5.10 -13.38 28.46
C TYR A 88 -5.00 -12.98 26.98
N ASN A 89 -5.81 -12.03 26.52
CA ASN A 89 -5.72 -11.42 25.19
C ASN A 89 -5.78 -12.43 24.03
N TRP A 90 -6.67 -13.42 24.15
CA TRP A 90 -6.87 -14.53 23.21
C TRP A 90 -5.60 -15.36 22.93
N CYS A 91 -4.64 -15.36 23.87
CA CYS A 91 -3.42 -16.14 23.75
C CYS A 91 -3.57 -17.50 24.44
N VAL A 92 -3.92 -18.53 23.66
CA VAL A 92 -4.18 -19.88 24.20
C VAL A 92 -2.99 -20.46 24.97
N SER A 93 -1.77 -20.33 24.45
CA SER A 93 -0.58 -20.81 25.16
C SER A 93 -0.43 -20.15 26.53
N ARG A 94 -0.67 -18.83 26.62
CA ARG A 94 -0.57 -18.10 27.88
C ARG A 94 -1.65 -18.51 28.89
N VAL A 95 -2.87 -18.78 28.41
CA VAL A 95 -3.93 -19.34 29.28
C VAL A 95 -3.46 -20.67 29.87
N HIS A 96 -2.91 -21.56 29.04
CA HIS A 96 -2.41 -22.86 29.51
C HIS A 96 -1.27 -22.69 30.51
N ASP A 97 -0.26 -21.89 30.17
CA ASP A 97 0.93 -21.68 30.99
C ASP A 97 0.56 -21.14 32.38
N GLU A 98 -0.32 -20.13 32.46
CA GLU A 98 -0.73 -19.52 33.73
C GLU A 98 -1.69 -20.42 34.52
N TRP A 99 -2.63 -21.10 33.84
CA TRP A 99 -3.57 -22.01 34.50
C TRP A 99 -2.86 -23.22 35.12
N PHE A 100 -1.93 -23.84 34.39
CA PHE A 100 -1.17 -24.98 34.90
C PHE A 100 -0.09 -24.58 35.91
N ALA A 101 0.30 -23.31 35.95
CA ALA A 101 1.19 -22.79 36.99
C ALA A 101 0.45 -22.57 38.33
N ASP A 102 -0.72 -21.92 38.31
CA ASP A 102 -1.48 -21.61 39.52
C ASP A 102 -2.98 -21.37 39.19
N GLU A 103 -3.76 -22.45 39.17
CA GLU A 103 -5.20 -22.41 38.86
C GLU A 103 -5.97 -21.48 39.81
N GLU A 104 -5.69 -21.53 41.12
CA GLU A 104 -6.41 -20.76 42.13
C GLU A 104 -6.23 -19.25 41.92
N LYS A 105 -4.99 -18.82 41.67
CA LYS A 105 -4.68 -17.43 41.36
C LYS A 105 -5.36 -16.97 40.08
N VAL A 106 -5.38 -17.80 39.04
CA VAL A 106 -6.08 -17.46 37.78
C VAL A 106 -7.58 -17.31 38.03
N ARG A 107 -8.19 -18.26 38.74
CA ARG A 107 -9.61 -18.22 39.10
C ARG A 107 -9.99 -16.96 39.88
N ASP A 108 -9.20 -16.57 40.89
CA ASP A 108 -9.46 -15.34 41.65
C ASP A 108 -9.33 -14.09 40.77
N ALA A 109 -8.29 -14.01 39.94
CA ALA A 109 -8.07 -12.87 39.04
C ALA A 109 -9.22 -12.67 38.05
N VAL A 110 -9.76 -13.76 37.49
CA VAL A 110 -10.89 -13.68 36.57
C VAL A 110 -12.25 -13.84 37.22
N GLY A 111 -12.34 -14.01 38.54
CA GLY A 111 -13.60 -14.15 39.28
C GLY A 111 -14.38 -15.42 38.95
N LEU A 112 -13.70 -16.51 38.61
CA LEU A 112 -14.29 -17.83 38.37
C LEU A 112 -14.31 -18.64 39.68
N LEU A 113 -15.42 -18.57 40.39
CA LEU A 113 -15.59 -19.25 41.68
C LEU A 113 -15.86 -20.75 41.49
N GLU A 114 -15.25 -21.59 42.33
CA GLU A 114 -15.58 -23.02 42.41
C GLU A 114 -16.85 -23.28 43.23
N LYS A 115 -17.13 -22.43 44.21
CA LYS A 115 -18.28 -22.55 45.11
C LYS A 115 -19.00 -21.21 45.25
N PRO A 116 -20.33 -21.23 45.44
CA PRO A 116 -21.08 -20.03 45.79
C PRO A 116 -20.56 -19.41 47.09
N VAL A 117 -20.59 -18.08 47.16
CA VAL A 117 -20.29 -17.30 48.37
C VAL A 117 -21.53 -17.28 49.27
N VAL A 118 -22.71 -17.22 48.67
CA VAL A 118 -24.01 -17.22 49.33
C VAL A 118 -24.81 -18.41 48.82
N ASP A 119 -25.42 -19.15 49.73
CA ASP A 119 -26.37 -20.20 49.37
C ASP A 119 -27.62 -19.52 48.77
N PHE A 120 -27.95 -19.88 47.53
CA PHE A 120 -29.14 -19.40 46.83
C PHE A 120 -30.22 -20.51 46.91
N PRO A 121 -31.25 -20.36 47.77
CA PRO A 121 -32.29 -21.37 47.90
C PRO A 121 -33.08 -21.55 46.62
N THR A 122 -33.39 -22.80 46.27
CA THR A 122 -34.14 -23.14 45.06
C THR A 122 -35.64 -22.88 45.17
N ASP A 123 -36.16 -22.79 46.40
CA ASP A 123 -37.58 -22.56 46.69
C ASP A 123 -37.72 -21.54 47.82
N GLY A 124 -38.65 -20.59 47.64
CA GLY A 124 -38.99 -19.58 48.64
C GLY A 124 -39.07 -18.17 48.08
N GLU A 125 -39.35 -17.24 49.00
CA GLU A 125 -39.32 -15.79 48.78
C GLU A 125 -37.99 -15.22 49.28
N LEU A 126 -37.37 -14.39 48.45
CA LEU A 126 -36.07 -13.77 48.69
C LEU A 126 -36.13 -12.30 48.25
N ASP A 127 -35.37 -11.43 48.92
CA ASP A 127 -35.30 -10.02 48.57
C ASP A 127 -34.18 -9.78 47.55
N CYS A 128 -34.47 -8.96 46.54
CA CYS A 128 -33.49 -8.51 45.57
C CYS A 128 -32.44 -7.60 46.23
N GLY A 129 -31.14 -7.87 46.02
CA GLY A 129 -30.05 -7.07 46.61
C GLY A 129 -29.90 -5.64 46.07
N ILE A 130 -30.69 -5.22 45.08
CA ILE A 130 -30.65 -3.86 44.49
C ILE A 130 -31.92 -3.08 44.82
N CYS A 131 -33.11 -3.61 44.46
CA CYS A 131 -34.36 -2.90 44.69
C CYS A 131 -34.99 -3.18 46.06
N PHE A 132 -34.52 -4.20 46.79
CA PHE A 132 -35.04 -4.64 48.09
C PHE A 132 -36.53 -5.05 48.07
N GLU A 133 -37.07 -5.37 46.89
CA GLU A 133 -38.40 -5.98 46.76
C GLU A 133 -38.29 -7.51 46.86
N THR A 134 -39.35 -8.12 47.41
CA THR A 134 -39.45 -9.57 47.59
C THR A 134 -39.95 -10.25 46.32
N PHE A 135 -39.22 -11.27 45.87
CA PHE A 135 -39.56 -12.08 44.70
C PHE A 135 -39.55 -13.56 45.04
N LEU A 136 -40.28 -14.33 44.24
CA LEU A 136 -40.10 -15.77 44.21
C LEU A 136 -38.74 -16.12 43.61
N SER A 137 -38.16 -17.23 44.06
CA SER A 137 -36.82 -17.67 43.66
C SER A 137 -36.66 -17.87 42.14
N ASP A 138 -37.74 -18.10 41.39
CA ASP A 138 -37.74 -18.23 39.93
C ASP A 138 -37.62 -16.90 39.17
N LYS A 139 -37.83 -15.77 39.85
CA LYS A 139 -37.68 -14.39 39.34
C LYS A 139 -36.39 -13.72 39.80
N LEU A 140 -35.52 -14.50 40.44
CA LEU A 140 -34.22 -14.05 40.90
C LEU A 140 -33.13 -14.84 40.17
N HIS A 141 -32.09 -14.12 39.78
CA HIS A 141 -30.91 -14.69 39.17
C HIS A 141 -29.67 -14.31 39.96
N ALA A 142 -28.70 -15.21 39.96
CA ALA A 142 -27.42 -15.00 40.59
C ALA A 142 -26.29 -15.43 39.64
N ALA A 143 -25.15 -14.75 39.74
CA ALA A 143 -23.90 -15.26 39.17
C ALA A 143 -23.37 -16.43 40.02
N ALA A 144 -22.18 -16.94 39.70
CA ALA A 144 -21.56 -18.06 40.44
C ALA A 144 -21.37 -17.80 41.95
N CYS A 145 -21.46 -16.55 42.41
CA CYS A 145 -21.39 -16.19 43.83
C CYS A 145 -22.68 -16.46 44.62
N GLY A 146 -23.83 -16.58 43.97
CA GLY A 146 -25.12 -16.77 44.65
C GLY A 146 -25.83 -15.49 45.12
N HIS A 147 -25.33 -14.29 44.83
CA HIS A 147 -26.03 -13.04 45.19
C HIS A 147 -27.32 -12.85 44.34
N PRO A 148 -28.51 -12.74 44.97
CA PRO A 148 -29.81 -12.69 44.27
C PRO A 148 -30.18 -11.28 43.78
N PHE A 149 -30.52 -11.16 42.49
CA PHE A 149 -31.13 -9.94 41.92
C PHE A 149 -32.26 -10.29 40.96
N CYS A 150 -33.29 -9.44 40.88
CA CYS A 150 -34.44 -9.68 40.00
C CYS A 150 -34.14 -9.39 38.53
N ASP A 151 -34.97 -9.91 37.63
CA ASP A 151 -34.87 -9.76 36.17
C ASP A 151 -34.66 -8.29 35.76
N SER A 152 -35.47 -7.38 36.30
CA SER A 152 -35.43 -5.96 35.94
C SER A 152 -34.14 -5.26 36.39
N CYS A 153 -33.60 -5.64 37.55
CA CYS A 153 -32.33 -5.09 38.03
C CYS A 153 -31.15 -5.62 37.23
N TRP A 154 -31.17 -6.92 36.88
CA TRP A 154 -30.17 -7.50 35.98
C TRP A 154 -30.21 -6.88 34.59
N GLU A 155 -31.41 -6.76 34.01
CA GLU A 155 -31.62 -6.14 32.70
C GLU A 155 -31.06 -4.71 32.70
N GLY A 156 -31.46 -3.89 33.68
CA GLY A 156 -30.97 -2.52 33.81
C GLY A 156 -29.45 -2.42 33.96
N TYR A 157 -28.86 -3.30 34.78
CA TYR A 157 -27.41 -3.34 35.00
C TYR A 157 -26.65 -3.76 33.72
N ILE A 158 -27.09 -4.83 33.05
CA ILE A 158 -26.48 -5.35 31.82
C ILE A 158 -26.63 -4.34 30.68
N THR A 159 -27.82 -3.78 30.48
CA THR A 159 -28.09 -2.76 29.46
C THR A 159 -27.21 -1.53 29.68
N THR A 160 -27.05 -1.07 30.92
CA THR A 160 -26.16 0.07 31.23
C THR A 160 -24.71 -0.27 30.87
N ALA A 161 -24.21 -1.42 31.34
CA ALA A 161 -22.84 -1.84 31.06
C ALA A 161 -22.55 -1.98 29.56
N ILE A 162 -23.48 -2.56 28.78
CA ILE A 162 -23.35 -2.70 27.32
C ILE A 162 -23.36 -1.34 26.62
N ASN A 163 -24.19 -0.40 27.07
CA ASN A 163 -24.24 0.93 26.48
C ASN A 163 -23.01 1.79 26.83
N ASP A 164 -22.36 1.54 27.96
CA ASP A 164 -21.08 2.18 28.34
C ASP A 164 -19.91 1.71 27.46
N GLY A 165 -20.02 0.53 26.83
CA GLY A 165 -19.11 0.04 25.79
C GLY A 165 -18.49 -1.32 26.09
N PRO A 166 -17.31 -1.64 25.52
CA PRO A 166 -16.73 -3.00 25.57
C PRO A 166 -16.32 -3.46 26.97
N GLY A 167 -16.32 -2.57 27.98
CA GLY A 167 -16.14 -2.94 29.38
C GLY A 167 -17.18 -3.94 29.90
N CYS A 168 -18.34 -4.02 29.24
CA CYS A 168 -19.37 -5.03 29.52
C CYS A 168 -18.88 -6.48 29.39
N LEU A 169 -17.80 -6.71 28.63
CA LEU A 169 -17.29 -8.05 28.47
C LEU A 169 -16.62 -8.55 29.77
N THR A 170 -16.07 -7.67 30.62
CA THR A 170 -15.48 -8.03 31.93
C THR A 170 -16.45 -7.83 33.11
N LEU A 171 -17.75 -7.92 32.85
CA LEU A 171 -18.79 -7.61 33.83
C LEU A 171 -18.69 -8.49 35.08
N ARG A 172 -18.90 -7.85 36.24
CA ARG A 172 -18.88 -8.49 37.56
C ARG A 172 -20.26 -8.50 38.17
N CYS A 173 -20.44 -9.35 39.18
CA CYS A 173 -21.62 -9.36 40.03
C CYS A 173 -21.99 -7.93 40.48
N PRO A 174 -23.28 -7.55 40.50
CA PRO A 174 -23.72 -6.24 40.95
C PRO A 174 -23.41 -5.95 42.43
N ASP A 175 -23.13 -6.96 43.26
CA ASP A 175 -22.72 -6.73 44.65
C ASP A 175 -21.33 -6.06 44.69
N PRO A 176 -21.19 -4.88 45.34
CA PRO A 176 -19.94 -4.10 45.33
C PRO A 176 -18.72 -4.82 45.93
N SER A 177 -18.95 -5.79 46.81
CA SER A 177 -17.89 -6.57 47.45
C SER A 177 -17.52 -7.84 46.68
N CYS A 178 -18.31 -8.19 45.66
CA CYS A 178 -18.17 -9.42 44.91
C CYS A 178 -17.38 -9.21 43.60
N ARG A 179 -16.47 -10.15 43.32
CA ARG A 179 -15.69 -10.18 42.07
C ARG A 179 -16.09 -11.29 41.11
N ALA A 180 -17.19 -12.01 41.39
CA ALA A 180 -17.66 -13.09 40.53
C ALA A 180 -17.92 -12.57 39.11
N ALA A 181 -17.41 -13.28 38.12
CA ALA A 181 -17.62 -12.93 36.72
C ALA A 181 -19.07 -13.19 36.29
N VAL A 182 -19.57 -12.33 35.41
CA VAL A 182 -20.84 -12.53 34.70
C VAL A 182 -20.49 -13.00 33.29
N GLY A 183 -20.89 -14.23 32.97
CA GLY A 183 -20.61 -14.86 31.68
C GLY A 183 -21.64 -14.51 30.60
N GLN A 184 -21.34 -14.92 29.37
CA GLN A 184 -22.21 -14.70 28.21
C GLN A 184 -23.57 -15.42 28.33
N ASP A 185 -23.64 -16.49 29.10
CA ASP A 185 -24.90 -17.18 29.46
C ASP A 185 -25.89 -16.25 30.16
N MET A 186 -25.44 -15.52 31.18
CA MET A 186 -26.30 -14.58 31.90
C MET A 186 -26.73 -13.42 31.00
N ILE A 187 -25.83 -12.92 30.16
CA ILE A 187 -26.16 -11.86 29.18
C ILE A 187 -27.22 -12.35 28.20
N ASN A 188 -27.06 -13.56 27.65
CA ASN A 188 -28.01 -14.13 26.70
C ASN A 188 -29.38 -14.41 27.33
N LEU A 189 -29.41 -14.72 28.62
CA LEU A 189 -30.64 -14.99 29.37
C LEU A 189 -31.39 -13.69 29.72
N LEU A 190 -30.68 -12.65 30.18
CA LEU A 190 -31.28 -11.51 30.88
C LEU A 190 -31.28 -10.21 30.08
N ALA A 191 -30.44 -10.07 29.05
CA ALA A 191 -30.41 -8.86 28.25
C ALA A 191 -31.57 -8.80 27.24
N PRO A 192 -32.01 -7.60 26.81
CA PRO A 192 -32.88 -7.44 25.64
C PRO A 192 -32.16 -7.82 24.35
N ASP A 193 -32.89 -8.26 23.31
CA ASP A 193 -32.28 -8.75 22.06
C ASP A 193 -31.39 -7.71 21.35
N LYS A 194 -31.76 -6.42 21.43
CA LYS A 194 -30.94 -5.32 20.90
C LYS A 194 -29.57 -5.25 21.58
N ASP A 195 -29.52 -5.47 22.88
CA ASP A 195 -28.29 -5.41 23.65
C ASP A 195 -27.46 -6.70 23.48
N LYS A 196 -28.11 -7.85 23.27
CA LYS A 196 -27.42 -9.10 22.90
C LYS A 196 -26.63 -8.96 21.59
N GLN A 197 -27.20 -8.28 20.60
CA GLN A 197 -26.50 -8.02 19.32
C GLN A 197 -25.28 -7.12 19.51
N LYS A 198 -25.41 -6.05 20.31
CA LYS A 198 -24.29 -5.18 20.67
C LYS A 198 -23.21 -5.93 21.43
N TYR A 199 -23.58 -6.71 22.45
CA TYR A 199 -22.65 -7.53 23.21
C TYR A 199 -21.92 -8.51 22.30
N THR A 200 -22.63 -9.19 21.40
CA THR A 200 -22.03 -10.12 20.43
C THR A 200 -21.03 -9.39 19.54
N SER A 201 -21.37 -8.18 19.07
CA SER A 201 -20.45 -7.35 18.28
C SER A 201 -19.19 -7.01 19.05
N TYR A 202 -19.30 -6.55 20.31
CA TYR A 202 -18.12 -6.31 21.16
C TYR A 202 -17.32 -7.58 21.40
N PHE A 203 -17.99 -8.71 21.62
CA PHE A 203 -17.35 -9.99 21.88
C PHE A 203 -16.52 -10.46 20.68
N VAL A 204 -17.09 -10.44 19.47
CA VAL A 204 -16.36 -10.76 18.23
C VAL A 204 -15.19 -9.81 18.03
N ARG A 205 -15.41 -8.51 18.28
CA ARG A 205 -14.37 -7.49 18.12
C ARG A 205 -13.19 -7.67 19.06
N SER A 206 -13.43 -8.15 20.28
CA SER A 206 -12.38 -8.40 21.28
C SER A 206 -11.30 -9.38 20.79
N TYR A 207 -11.64 -10.32 19.89
CA TYR A 207 -10.64 -11.25 19.33
C TYR A 207 -9.53 -10.54 18.56
N VAL A 208 -9.87 -9.44 17.90
CA VAL A 208 -8.93 -8.66 17.11
C VAL A 208 -8.32 -7.57 17.98
N GLU A 209 -9.13 -6.85 18.77
CA GLU A 209 -8.68 -5.70 19.56
C GLU A 209 -7.71 -6.10 20.68
N ASP A 210 -7.88 -7.28 21.28
CA ASP A 210 -6.99 -7.74 22.35
C ASP A 210 -5.75 -8.48 21.79
N ASN A 211 -5.83 -9.00 20.56
CA ASN A 211 -4.77 -9.83 19.97
C ASN A 211 -3.71 -9.00 19.25
N ARG A 212 -2.44 -9.21 19.60
CA ARG A 212 -1.31 -8.47 19.01
C ARG A 212 -1.00 -8.83 17.56
N LYS A 213 -1.45 -9.99 17.07
CA LYS A 213 -1.15 -10.48 15.71
C LYS A 213 -2.22 -10.10 14.69
N THR A 214 -3.34 -9.56 15.13
CA THR A 214 -4.48 -9.24 14.27
C THR A 214 -4.87 -7.78 14.43
N LYS A 215 -5.19 -7.08 13.35
CA LYS A 215 -5.66 -5.69 13.40
C LYS A 215 -6.82 -5.46 12.43
N TRP A 216 -7.72 -4.56 12.79
CA TRP A 216 -8.79 -4.12 11.90
C TRP A 216 -8.25 -3.35 10.70
N CYS A 217 -8.92 -3.50 9.56
CA CYS A 217 -8.73 -2.58 8.44
C CYS A 217 -9.15 -1.17 8.89
N PRO A 218 -8.32 -0.13 8.67
CA PRO A 218 -8.67 1.23 9.07
C PRO A 218 -9.65 1.92 8.10
N ALA A 219 -10.03 1.28 7.00
CA ALA A 219 -10.95 1.85 6.04
C ALA A 219 -12.35 2.05 6.65
N PRO A 220 -12.97 3.23 6.49
CA PRO A 220 -14.32 3.47 7.01
C PRO A 220 -15.34 2.45 6.48
N GLY A 221 -16.11 1.85 7.37
CA GLY A 221 -17.14 0.86 7.03
C GLY A 221 -16.62 -0.51 6.61
N CYS A 222 -15.34 -0.81 6.87
CA CYS A 222 -14.75 -2.12 6.59
C CYS A 222 -14.63 -2.98 7.85
N ASP A 223 -15.29 -4.14 7.86
CA ASP A 223 -15.27 -5.10 8.98
C ASP A 223 -14.33 -6.29 8.73
N TYR A 224 -13.31 -6.12 7.89
CA TYR A 224 -12.26 -7.12 7.72
C TYR A 224 -11.10 -6.85 8.69
N ALA A 225 -10.48 -7.93 9.18
CA ALA A 225 -9.26 -7.87 9.97
C ALA A 225 -8.09 -8.53 9.22
N VAL A 226 -6.87 -8.15 9.56
CA VAL A 226 -5.64 -8.70 8.99
C VAL A 226 -4.83 -9.35 10.10
N ASN A 227 -4.65 -10.67 9.99
CA ASN A 227 -3.73 -11.44 10.82
C ASN A 227 -2.36 -11.45 10.16
N PHE A 228 -1.31 -11.07 10.89
CA PHE A 228 0.03 -10.88 10.37
C PHE A 228 1.03 -11.81 11.06
N VAL A 229 1.85 -12.46 10.23
CA VAL A 229 2.95 -13.33 10.65
C VAL A 229 4.23 -12.49 10.64
N VAL A 230 4.72 -12.18 11.84
CA VAL A 230 5.97 -11.44 12.01
C VAL A 230 7.12 -12.24 11.40
N GLY A 231 7.81 -11.66 10.41
CA GLY A 231 8.90 -12.32 9.71
C GLY A 231 9.45 -11.55 8.50
N SER A 232 8.66 -10.68 7.88
CA SER A 232 9.15 -9.73 6.86
C SER A 232 9.33 -8.33 7.40
N GLY A 233 10.36 -7.63 6.90
CA GLY A 233 10.51 -6.18 7.09
C GLY A 233 9.46 -5.34 6.34
N ASN A 234 8.65 -5.95 5.47
CA ASN A 234 7.51 -5.29 4.84
C ASN A 234 6.25 -5.51 5.68
N TYR A 235 5.65 -4.40 6.12
CA TYR A 235 4.40 -4.36 6.89
C TYR A 235 3.19 -3.93 6.06
N ASP A 236 3.37 -3.53 4.80
CA ASP A 236 2.25 -3.12 3.94
C ASP A 236 1.37 -4.33 3.60
N VAL A 237 0.07 -4.21 3.87
CA VAL A 237 -0.95 -5.24 3.64
C VAL A 237 -2.11 -4.69 2.84
N ASN A 238 -2.73 -5.55 2.03
CA ASN A 238 -3.92 -5.23 1.25
C ASN A 238 -5.15 -5.93 1.84
N CYS A 239 -6.18 -5.15 2.16
CA CYS A 239 -7.48 -5.66 2.57
C CYS A 239 -8.33 -6.10 1.37
N ARG A 240 -9.33 -6.96 1.61
CA ARG A 240 -10.36 -7.33 0.61
C ARG A 240 -11.22 -6.14 0.16
N CYS A 241 -11.30 -5.06 0.94
CA CYS A 241 -11.95 -3.82 0.51
C CYS A 241 -11.07 -2.94 -0.41
N CYS A 242 -9.94 -3.45 -0.88
CA CYS A 242 -8.93 -2.76 -1.70
C CYS A 242 -8.18 -1.62 -0.97
N TYR A 243 -8.38 -1.43 0.33
CA TYR A 243 -7.56 -0.51 1.12
C TYR A 243 -6.21 -1.14 1.46
N SER A 244 -5.13 -0.41 1.20
CA SER A 244 -3.75 -0.80 1.53
C SER A 244 -3.23 0.03 2.69
N PHE A 245 -2.75 -0.64 3.73
CA PHE A 245 -2.27 0.00 4.95
C PHE A 245 -1.03 -0.69 5.52
N CYS A 246 -0.25 0.02 6.30
CA CYS A 246 0.86 -0.55 7.05
C CYS A 246 0.31 -1.23 8.30
N TRP A 247 0.47 -2.54 8.41
CA TRP A 247 -0.01 -3.30 9.56
C TRP A 247 0.64 -2.83 10.88
N ASN A 248 1.87 -2.32 10.85
CA ASN A 248 2.56 -1.89 12.07
C ASN A 248 1.95 -0.60 12.67
N CYS A 249 1.80 0.47 11.88
CA CYS A 249 1.33 1.77 12.37
C CYS A 249 -0.15 2.08 12.06
N ALA A 250 -0.82 1.25 11.25
CA ALA A 250 -2.20 1.44 10.77
C ALA A 250 -2.43 2.67 9.86
N GLU A 251 -1.37 3.36 9.46
CA GLU A 251 -1.44 4.39 8.42
C GLU A 251 -1.55 3.77 7.02
N GLU A 252 -1.87 4.58 6.02
CA GLU A 252 -1.84 4.17 4.62
C GLU A 252 -0.48 3.52 4.24
N ALA A 253 -0.52 2.49 3.40
CA ALA A 253 0.67 1.76 2.97
C ALA A 253 1.76 2.72 2.49
N HIS A 254 2.95 2.61 3.09
CA HIS A 254 3.95 3.67 3.02
C HIS A 254 5.36 3.19 2.69
N ARG A 255 5.52 1.95 2.23
CA ARG A 255 6.78 1.49 1.63
C ARG A 255 7.17 2.41 0.47
N PRO A 256 8.41 2.94 0.42
CA PRO A 256 9.61 2.47 1.14
C PRO A 256 9.94 3.18 2.47
N VAL A 257 9.09 4.07 2.97
CA VAL A 257 9.38 4.89 4.15
C VAL A 257 9.02 4.15 5.43
N ASP A 258 9.82 4.33 6.49
CA ASP A 258 9.59 3.69 7.79
C ASP A 258 8.46 4.37 8.59
N CYS A 259 7.91 3.64 9.56
CA CYS A 259 6.79 4.11 10.39
C CYS A 259 7.14 5.37 11.20
N ASP A 260 8.38 5.54 11.64
CA ASP A 260 8.79 6.67 12.48
C ASP A 260 8.80 7.95 11.65
N THR A 261 9.35 7.89 10.44
CA THR A 261 9.34 9.01 9.49
C THR A 261 7.92 9.38 9.09
N VAL A 262 7.04 8.40 8.85
CA VAL A 262 5.62 8.64 8.58
C VAL A 262 4.93 9.31 9.77
N SER A 263 5.12 8.80 10.98
CA SER A 263 4.54 9.39 12.20
C SER A 263 4.97 10.85 12.38
N LYS A 264 6.26 11.15 12.21
CA LYS A 264 6.78 12.53 12.25
C LYS A 264 6.14 13.42 11.17
N TRP A 265 5.96 12.91 9.96
CA TRP A 265 5.33 13.66 8.86
C TRP A 265 3.85 13.95 9.14
N VAL A 266 3.10 12.95 9.57
CA VAL A 266 1.68 13.08 9.93
C VAL A 266 1.50 14.09 11.06
N LEU A 267 2.28 13.95 12.14
CA LEU A 267 2.25 14.89 13.27
C LEU A 267 2.57 16.32 12.83
N LYS A 268 3.58 16.50 11.97
CA LYS A 268 3.96 17.82 11.44
C LYS A 268 2.82 18.43 10.62
N ASN A 269 2.15 17.65 9.78
CA ASN A 269 1.00 18.11 9.01
C ASN A 269 -0.16 18.51 9.94
N SER A 270 -0.46 17.73 10.98
CA SER A 270 -1.48 18.12 11.95
C SER A 270 -1.16 19.47 12.63
N ALA A 271 0.10 19.71 12.96
CA ALA A 271 0.55 20.96 13.57
C ALA A 271 0.53 22.16 12.61
N GLU A 272 0.76 21.95 11.32
CA GLU A 272 0.82 22.98 10.26
C GLU A 272 -0.50 23.11 9.48
N SER A 273 -1.61 22.61 10.01
CA SER A 273 -2.89 22.49 9.30
C SER A 273 -3.44 23.81 8.74
N GLU A 274 -3.20 24.95 9.41
CA GLU A 274 -3.56 26.28 8.90
C GLU A 274 -2.77 26.66 7.65
N ASN A 275 -1.48 26.31 7.60
CA ASN A 275 -0.62 26.55 6.44
C ASN A 275 -1.00 25.63 5.26
N MET A 276 -1.40 24.39 5.53
CA MET A 276 -1.74 23.39 4.50
C MET A 276 -2.84 23.85 3.54
N ASN A 277 -3.94 24.39 4.06
CA ASN A 277 -5.06 24.82 3.22
C ASN A 277 -4.70 26.01 2.33
N TRP A 278 -3.85 26.92 2.83
CA TRP A 278 -3.39 28.06 2.04
C TRP A 278 -2.42 27.65 0.94
N ILE A 279 -1.57 26.64 1.19
CA ILE A 279 -0.62 26.09 0.23
C ILE A 279 -1.35 25.42 -0.96
N LEU A 280 -2.44 24.69 -0.70
CA LEU A 280 -3.14 23.89 -1.70
C LEU A 280 -4.27 24.64 -2.42
N ALA A 281 -4.01 25.86 -2.89
CA ALA A 281 -4.98 26.60 -3.67
C ALA A 281 -5.51 25.76 -4.86
N ASN A 282 -6.83 25.56 -4.93
CA ASN A 282 -7.49 24.69 -5.92
C ASN A 282 -7.31 25.15 -7.38
N SER A 283 -6.89 26.40 -7.58
CA SER A 283 -6.61 26.95 -8.90
C SER A 283 -5.25 27.65 -8.92
N LYS A 284 -4.50 27.45 -10.00
CA LYS A 284 -3.23 28.13 -10.27
C LYS A 284 -3.31 28.91 -11.59
N PRO A 285 -2.72 30.12 -11.68
CA PRO A 285 -2.71 30.87 -12.92
C PRO A 285 -1.72 30.28 -13.93
N CYS A 286 -2.09 30.22 -15.20
CA CYS A 286 -1.16 29.87 -16.27
C CYS A 286 0.07 30.79 -16.23
N PRO A 287 1.31 30.27 -16.25
CA PRO A 287 2.52 31.09 -16.16
C PRO A 287 2.65 32.08 -17.32
N LYS A 288 2.11 31.76 -18.51
CA LYS A 288 2.17 32.60 -19.73
C LYS A 288 1.04 33.62 -19.83
N CYS A 289 -0.23 33.20 -19.73
CA CYS A 289 -1.39 34.08 -19.95
C CYS A 289 -2.12 34.51 -18.67
N LYS A 290 -1.72 34.00 -17.50
CA LYS A 290 -2.30 34.27 -16.18
C LYS A 290 -3.77 33.86 -16.00
N ARG A 291 -4.38 33.19 -16.98
CA ARG A 291 -5.72 32.60 -16.84
C ARG A 291 -5.72 31.58 -15.69
N PRO A 292 -6.66 31.65 -14.73
CA PRO A 292 -6.82 30.63 -13.70
C PRO A 292 -7.12 29.26 -14.31
N ILE A 293 -6.43 28.23 -13.85
CA ILE A 293 -6.61 26.83 -14.26
C ILE A 293 -6.94 26.02 -13.00
N GLU A 294 -8.02 25.26 -13.06
CA GLU A 294 -8.36 24.23 -12.09
C GLU A 294 -7.87 22.87 -12.60
N LYS A 295 -7.25 22.07 -11.72
CA LYS A 295 -6.71 20.77 -12.12
C LYS A 295 -7.81 19.71 -12.11
N ASN A 296 -8.16 19.21 -13.29
CA ASN A 296 -9.18 18.17 -13.49
C ASN A 296 -8.60 16.80 -13.90
N GLN A 297 -7.28 16.73 -14.11
CA GLN A 297 -6.55 15.56 -14.60
C GLN A 297 -5.52 15.08 -13.57
N GLY A 298 -5.11 13.82 -13.67
CA GLY A 298 -4.12 13.21 -12.80
C GLY A 298 -2.69 13.68 -13.13
N CYS A 299 -2.34 13.73 -14.41
CA CYS A 299 -0.99 14.07 -14.89
C CYS A 299 -0.52 15.48 -14.46
N MET A 300 0.79 15.65 -14.24
CA MET A 300 1.39 16.96 -13.92
C MET A 300 1.67 17.81 -15.17
N HIS A 301 1.62 17.20 -16.36
CA HIS A 301 1.71 17.92 -17.64
C HIS A 301 0.39 18.63 -17.93
N ILE A 302 0.40 19.96 -17.86
CA ILE A 302 -0.79 20.78 -18.14
C ILE A 302 -0.59 21.55 -19.43
N THR A 303 -1.60 21.49 -20.30
CA THR A 303 -1.69 22.31 -21.52
C THR A 303 -2.76 23.37 -21.32
N CYS A 304 -2.38 24.64 -21.33
CA CYS A 304 -3.32 25.74 -21.19
C CYS A 304 -4.32 25.78 -22.36
N THR A 305 -5.60 25.99 -22.07
CA THR A 305 -6.65 26.03 -23.10
C THR A 305 -6.43 27.16 -24.13
N PRO A 306 -6.92 26.98 -25.37
CA PRO A 306 -6.84 28.01 -26.40
C PRO A 306 -7.35 29.39 -25.93
N PRO A 307 -6.73 30.49 -26.41
CA PRO A 307 -5.69 30.54 -27.45
C PRO A 307 -4.24 30.32 -26.96
N CYS A 308 -4.01 30.05 -25.67
CA CYS A 308 -2.65 30.07 -25.10
C CYS A 308 -1.80 28.87 -25.47
N LYS A 309 -2.33 27.64 -25.33
CA LYS A 309 -1.65 26.36 -25.64
C LYS A 309 -0.27 26.17 -25.00
N PHE A 310 0.06 26.92 -23.96
CA PHE A 310 1.34 26.76 -23.26
C PHE A 310 1.33 25.49 -22.42
N GLU A 311 2.41 24.73 -22.51
CA GLU A 311 2.59 23.48 -21.77
C GLU A 311 3.56 23.69 -20.61
N PHE A 312 3.14 23.31 -19.40
CA PHE A 312 3.88 23.57 -18.19
C PHE A 312 3.63 22.49 -17.12
N CYS A 313 4.52 22.42 -16.14
CA CYS A 313 4.38 21.52 -15.00
C CYS A 313 3.47 22.16 -13.94
N TRP A 314 2.47 21.42 -13.46
CA TRP A 314 1.53 21.90 -12.44
C TRP A 314 2.20 22.29 -11.10
N LEU A 315 3.30 21.61 -10.75
CA LEU A 315 4.00 21.83 -9.49
C LEU A 315 4.80 23.15 -9.52
N CYS A 316 5.81 23.24 -10.38
CA CYS A 316 6.72 24.40 -10.41
C CYS A 316 6.27 25.55 -11.31
N LEU A 317 5.23 25.35 -12.15
CA LEU A 317 4.79 26.30 -13.17
C LEU A 317 5.85 26.61 -14.26
N GLY A 318 6.94 25.85 -14.31
CA GLY A 318 7.98 25.92 -15.33
C GLY A 318 7.55 25.28 -16.65
N ALA A 319 8.25 25.61 -17.74
CA ALA A 319 7.92 25.09 -19.06
C ALA A 319 8.09 23.56 -19.11
N TRP A 320 7.15 22.85 -19.73
CA TRP A 320 7.23 21.38 -19.78
C TRP A 320 8.45 20.89 -20.57
N THR A 321 8.89 21.66 -21.56
CA THR A 321 10.11 21.38 -22.35
C THR A 321 11.38 21.34 -21.51
N GLU A 322 11.36 21.92 -20.31
CA GLU A 322 12.47 21.88 -19.36
C GLU A 322 12.46 20.64 -18.46
N HIS A 323 11.40 19.82 -18.53
CA HIS A 323 11.19 18.64 -17.71
C HIS A 323 11.49 17.34 -18.49
N GLY A 324 12.69 17.27 -19.08
CA GLY A 324 13.13 16.10 -19.84
C GLY A 324 14.64 16.07 -20.04
N GLU A 325 15.12 15.07 -20.78
CA GLU A 325 16.56 14.77 -20.96
C GLU A 325 17.40 16.00 -21.39
N LYS A 326 16.78 16.94 -22.13
CA LYS A 326 17.44 18.13 -22.69
C LYS A 326 17.92 19.17 -21.67
N THR A 327 17.46 19.14 -20.42
CA THR A 327 17.93 20.05 -19.35
C THR A 327 19.10 19.49 -18.53
N GLY A 328 19.75 18.43 -19.03
CA GLY A 328 20.86 17.77 -18.35
C GLY A 328 20.44 16.47 -17.66
N GLY A 329 19.43 15.78 -18.19
CA GLY A 329 19.03 14.45 -17.74
C GLY A 329 18.41 14.38 -16.34
N PHE A 330 18.08 15.52 -15.71
CA PHE A 330 17.55 15.53 -14.35
C PHE A 330 16.23 16.27 -14.33
N TYR A 331 15.16 15.60 -13.88
CA TYR A 331 13.88 16.23 -13.58
C TYR A 331 14.05 17.16 -12.36
N ALA A 332 14.64 18.35 -12.56
CA ALA A 332 15.09 19.22 -11.47
C ALA A 332 13.96 19.80 -10.61
N CYS A 333 12.70 19.66 -11.05
CA CYS A 333 11.51 20.16 -10.35
C CYS A 333 11.32 19.55 -8.96
N ASN A 334 11.87 18.36 -8.69
CA ASN A 334 11.77 17.73 -7.37
C ASN A 334 12.72 18.33 -6.33
N ARG A 335 13.84 18.94 -6.75
CA ARG A 335 14.87 19.47 -5.87
C ARG A 335 14.41 20.74 -5.15
N TYR A 336 14.76 20.86 -3.87
CA TYR A 336 14.56 22.09 -3.11
C TYR A 336 15.84 22.95 -3.15
N GLU A 337 15.76 24.13 -3.77
CA GLU A 337 16.86 25.11 -3.76
C GLU A 337 16.60 26.15 -2.67
N ALA A 338 17.41 26.11 -1.60
CA ALA A 338 17.35 27.14 -0.56
C ALA A 338 17.82 28.49 -1.13
N ALA A 339 17.10 29.58 -0.82
CA ALA A 339 17.55 30.92 -1.16
C ALA A 339 18.96 31.16 -0.60
N LYS A 340 19.90 31.61 -1.45
CA LYS A 340 21.30 31.82 -1.06
C LYS A 340 21.38 32.76 0.14
N GLN A 341 22.02 32.30 1.22
CA GLN A 341 22.29 33.04 2.46
C GLN A 341 23.31 34.20 2.29
N ASP A 342 23.36 34.84 1.12
CA ASP A 342 24.31 35.92 0.86
C ASP A 342 23.81 37.23 1.50
N GLY A 343 23.88 37.29 2.83
CA GLY A 343 23.59 38.47 3.63
C GLY A 343 24.23 38.42 5.02
N ILE A 344 24.80 39.54 5.46
CA ILE A 344 25.18 39.73 6.86
C ILE A 344 23.90 40.10 7.61
N TYR A 345 23.30 39.13 8.28
CA TYR A 345 22.09 39.31 9.07
C TYR A 345 22.43 39.50 10.55
N ASP A 346 21.70 40.36 11.24
CA ASP A 346 21.72 40.36 12.71
C ASP A 346 21.05 39.10 13.26
N GLU A 347 21.26 38.79 14.55
CA GLU A 347 20.77 37.54 15.16
C GLU A 347 19.23 37.41 15.10
N THR A 348 18.51 38.52 15.18
CA THR A 348 17.04 38.53 15.08
C THR A 348 16.55 38.25 13.66
N GLU A 349 17.19 38.85 12.66
CA GLU A 349 16.85 38.67 11.26
C GLU A 349 17.27 37.29 10.75
N LYS A 350 18.40 36.78 11.25
CA LYS A 350 18.83 35.39 11.01
C LYS A 350 17.79 34.38 11.51
N ARG A 351 17.19 34.61 12.68
CA ARG A 351 16.09 33.76 13.19
C ARG A 351 14.83 33.83 12.33
N ARG A 352 14.46 35.02 11.85
CA ARG A 352 13.31 35.20 10.94
C ARG A 352 13.54 34.48 9.61
N GLU A 353 14.72 34.64 9.02
CA GLU A 353 15.05 33.99 7.75
C GLU A 353 15.15 32.47 7.90
N MET A 354 15.67 31.96 9.03
CA MET A 354 15.64 30.52 9.33
C MET A 354 14.20 29.98 9.44
N ALA A 355 13.30 30.71 10.11
CA ALA A 355 11.89 30.30 10.22
C ALA A 355 11.20 30.31 8.84
N LYS A 356 11.46 31.33 8.04
CA LYS A 356 10.95 31.44 6.66
C LYS A 356 11.46 30.31 5.76
N ASN A 357 12.77 30.06 5.75
CA ASN A 357 13.37 28.95 4.99
C ASN A 357 12.81 27.59 5.43
N SER A 358 12.59 27.39 6.73
CA SER A 358 11.98 26.17 7.24
C SER A 358 10.54 25.99 6.73
N LEU A 359 9.76 27.07 6.67
CA LEU A 359 8.38 27.03 6.18
C LEU A 359 8.34 26.84 4.65
N GLU A 360 9.22 27.50 3.90
CA GLU A 360 9.35 27.33 2.45
C GLU A 360 9.75 25.90 2.08
N ARG A 361 10.73 25.33 2.81
CA ARG A 361 11.11 23.94 2.65
C ARG A 361 9.92 23.02 2.94
N TYR A 362 9.23 23.21 4.06
CA TYR A 362 8.04 22.41 4.36
C TYR A 362 6.99 22.50 3.25
N THR A 363 6.71 23.72 2.77
CA THR A 363 5.77 23.98 1.67
C THR A 363 6.15 23.20 0.41
N HIS A 364 7.43 23.20 0.02
CA HIS A 364 7.92 22.48 -1.16
C HIS A 364 7.61 20.98 -1.11
N TYR A 365 7.91 20.33 0.01
CA TYR A 365 7.69 18.90 0.19
C TYR A 365 6.21 18.58 0.40
N TYR A 366 5.49 19.41 1.16
CA TYR A 366 4.07 19.22 1.44
C TYR A 366 3.20 19.32 0.18
N GLU A 367 3.45 20.32 -0.66
CA GLU A 367 2.71 20.49 -1.91
C GLU A 367 2.85 19.27 -2.84
N ARG A 368 4.05 18.72 -2.94
CA ARG A 368 4.34 17.54 -3.78
C ARG A 368 3.79 16.25 -3.18
N TRP A 369 3.83 16.10 -1.86
CA TRP A 369 3.17 15.01 -1.14
C TRP A 369 1.65 15.02 -1.41
N ALA A 370 1.00 16.17 -1.21
CA ALA A 370 -0.44 16.32 -1.36
C ALA A 370 -0.88 16.19 -2.83
N THR A 371 -0.10 16.72 -3.76
CA THR A 371 -0.40 16.64 -5.19
C THR A 371 -0.27 15.20 -5.74
N ASN A 372 0.69 14.42 -5.24
CA ASN A 372 0.75 12.99 -5.58
C ASN A 372 -0.42 12.22 -4.97
N GLN A 373 -0.88 12.57 -3.76
CA GLN A 373 -2.08 11.98 -3.18
C GLN A 373 -3.33 12.28 -4.00
N SER A 374 -3.56 13.54 -4.39
CA SER A 374 -4.74 13.91 -5.18
C SER A 374 -4.70 13.31 -6.58
N SER A 375 -3.51 13.27 -7.22
CA SER A 375 -3.34 12.57 -8.50
C SER A 375 -3.58 11.07 -8.39
N ARG A 376 -3.17 10.43 -7.28
CA ARG A 376 -3.49 9.02 -7.00
C ARG A 376 -4.98 8.78 -6.90
N GLN A 377 -5.70 9.64 -6.19
CA GLN A 377 -7.16 9.56 -6.07
C GLN A 377 -7.85 9.70 -7.44
N LYS A 378 -7.38 10.63 -8.27
CA LYS A 378 -7.87 10.78 -9.64
C LYS A 378 -7.60 9.53 -10.48
N ALA A 379 -6.37 9.00 -10.44
CA ALA A 379 -6.01 7.77 -11.14
C ALA A 379 -6.82 6.54 -10.68
N LEU A 380 -7.20 6.45 -9.40
CA LEU A 380 -8.11 5.41 -8.91
C LEU A 380 -9.52 5.53 -9.50
N LEU A 381 -10.03 6.76 -9.63
CA LEU A 381 -11.34 7.00 -10.27
C LEU A 381 -11.28 6.65 -11.76
N ASP A 382 -10.21 7.03 -12.44
CA ASP A 382 -10.00 6.73 -13.86
C ASP A 382 -9.79 5.23 -14.10
N LEU A 383 -9.03 4.55 -13.25
CA LEU A 383 -8.90 3.08 -13.27
C LEU A 383 -10.28 2.41 -13.14
N LYS A 384 -11.11 2.89 -12.20
CA LYS A 384 -12.47 2.33 -12.03
C LYS A 384 -13.32 2.53 -13.28
N LYS A 385 -13.32 3.75 -13.85
CA LYS A 385 -14.04 4.07 -15.09
C LYS A 385 -13.53 3.21 -16.27
N MET A 386 -12.22 3.01 -16.36
CA MET A 386 -11.61 2.15 -17.37
C MET A 386 -12.09 0.71 -17.25
N GLN A 387 -12.13 0.16 -16.03
CA GLN A 387 -12.56 -1.21 -15.78
C GLN A 387 -14.05 -1.45 -16.02
N THR A 388 -14.90 -0.46 -15.76
CA THR A 388 -16.36 -0.64 -15.89
C THR A 388 -16.90 -0.31 -17.27
N ASP A 389 -16.33 0.70 -17.96
CA ASP A 389 -16.96 1.28 -19.15
C ASP A 389 -16.00 1.31 -20.35
N ASP A 390 -14.80 1.86 -20.19
CA ASP A 390 -13.97 2.21 -21.36
C ASP A 390 -13.31 0.99 -22.01
N ILE A 391 -13.02 -0.08 -21.27
CA ILE A 391 -12.44 -1.32 -21.84
C ILE A 391 -13.43 -2.03 -22.77
N GLU A 392 -14.70 -2.16 -22.37
CA GLU A 392 -15.76 -2.73 -23.22
C GLU A 392 -15.91 -1.91 -24.50
N LYS A 393 -16.03 -0.58 -24.36
CA LYS A 393 -16.12 0.35 -25.49
C LYS A 393 -14.91 0.21 -26.45
N LEU A 394 -13.70 0.10 -25.91
CA LEU A 394 -12.49 -0.01 -26.71
C LEU A 394 -12.38 -1.37 -27.42
N SER A 395 -12.83 -2.45 -26.75
CA SER A 395 -12.93 -3.80 -27.31
C SER A 395 -13.79 -3.79 -28.57
N ASP A 396 -14.95 -3.12 -28.52
CA ASP A 396 -15.85 -2.98 -29.66
C ASP A 396 -15.23 -2.16 -30.80
N ILE A 397 -14.67 -0.98 -30.49
CA ILE A 397 -14.10 -0.08 -31.50
C ILE A 397 -12.90 -0.72 -32.21
N GLN A 398 -12.01 -1.37 -31.46
CA GLN A 398 -10.77 -1.96 -32.00
C GLN A 398 -10.95 -3.41 -32.48
N CYS A 399 -12.14 -4.00 -32.27
CA CYS A 399 -12.42 -5.40 -32.60
C CYS A 399 -11.42 -6.37 -31.97
N GLN A 400 -11.08 -6.15 -30.70
CA GLN A 400 -10.14 -6.97 -29.93
C GLN A 400 -10.78 -7.43 -28.62
N PRO A 401 -10.60 -8.69 -28.20
CA PRO A 401 -11.20 -9.16 -26.97
C PRO A 401 -10.63 -8.42 -25.76
N GLU A 402 -11.44 -8.19 -24.72
CA GLU A 402 -11.04 -7.49 -23.49
C GLU A 402 -9.79 -8.11 -22.83
N SER A 403 -9.57 -9.41 -22.99
CA SER A 403 -8.37 -10.10 -22.51
C SER A 403 -7.07 -9.53 -23.10
N GLN A 404 -7.10 -9.01 -24.33
CA GLN A 404 -5.97 -8.34 -24.98
C GLN A 404 -5.82 -6.86 -24.59
N LEU A 405 -6.76 -6.30 -23.83
CA LEU A 405 -6.74 -4.91 -23.37
C LEU A 405 -6.25 -4.75 -21.92
N LYS A 406 -5.88 -5.86 -21.25
CA LYS A 406 -5.37 -5.88 -19.87
C LYS A 406 -4.17 -4.96 -19.64
N PHE A 407 -3.33 -4.75 -20.65
CA PHE A 407 -2.16 -3.85 -20.57
C PHE A 407 -2.54 -2.41 -20.16
N ILE A 408 -3.75 -1.95 -20.47
CA ILE A 408 -4.24 -0.62 -20.06
C ILE A 408 -4.53 -0.60 -18.55
N ILE A 409 -5.13 -1.67 -18.04
CA ILE A 409 -5.42 -1.81 -16.61
C ILE A 409 -4.12 -1.91 -15.81
N GLU A 410 -3.15 -2.66 -16.31
CA GLU A 410 -1.80 -2.76 -15.72
C GLU A 410 -1.09 -1.40 -15.66
N ALA A 411 -1.18 -0.60 -16.74
CA ALA A 411 -0.63 0.76 -16.76
C ALA A 411 -1.26 1.65 -15.67
N TRP A 412 -2.59 1.62 -15.52
CA TRP A 412 -3.28 2.39 -14.48
C TRP A 412 -2.95 1.92 -13.06
N LEU A 413 -2.87 0.60 -12.83
CA LEU A 413 -2.43 0.05 -11.54
C LEU A 413 -1.01 0.51 -11.21
N GLN A 414 -0.11 0.50 -12.19
CA GLN A 414 1.26 0.99 -12.03
C GLN A 414 1.28 2.50 -11.72
N ILE A 415 0.48 3.32 -12.40
CA ILE A 415 0.37 4.76 -12.11
C ILE A 415 -0.09 4.99 -10.66
N VAL A 416 -1.14 4.29 -10.22
CA VAL A 416 -1.66 4.41 -8.85
C VAL A 416 -0.60 4.07 -7.81
N GLU A 417 0.16 2.99 -8.03
CA GLU A 417 1.21 2.56 -7.12
C GLU A 417 2.41 3.53 -7.13
N CYS A 418 2.84 3.97 -8.31
CA CYS A 418 3.90 4.97 -8.45
C CYS A 418 3.55 6.27 -7.72
N ARG A 419 2.30 6.76 -7.83
CA ARG A 419 1.84 7.94 -7.10
C ARG A 419 1.89 7.76 -5.58
N ARG A 420 1.54 6.56 -5.08
CA ARG A 420 1.66 6.21 -3.65
C ARG A 420 3.11 6.28 -3.19
N VAL A 421 4.03 5.67 -3.94
CA VAL A 421 5.46 5.67 -3.61
C VAL A 421 6.01 7.10 -3.63
N LEU A 422 5.72 7.89 -4.67
CA LEU A 422 6.21 9.27 -4.76
C LEU A 422 5.74 10.14 -3.59
N LYS A 423 4.45 10.06 -3.25
CA LYS A 423 3.90 10.75 -2.07
C LYS A 423 4.81 10.54 -0.86
N TRP A 424 5.11 9.28 -0.54
CA TRP A 424 5.93 8.97 0.62
C TRP A 424 7.41 9.33 0.43
N THR A 425 7.96 9.25 -0.79
CA THR A 425 9.35 9.71 -1.04
C THR A 425 9.54 11.18 -0.71
N TYR A 426 8.54 12.06 -0.87
CA TYR A 426 8.64 13.45 -0.43
C TYR A 426 8.68 13.60 1.09
N ALA A 427 7.93 12.78 1.83
CA ALA A 427 8.04 12.74 3.28
C ALA A 427 9.45 12.29 3.71
N TYR A 428 10.01 11.27 3.04
CA TYR A 428 11.39 10.84 3.26
C TYR A 428 12.39 11.96 2.97
N GLY A 429 12.30 12.58 1.79
CA GLY A 429 13.19 13.64 1.33
C GLY A 429 13.22 14.85 2.27
N PHE A 430 12.08 15.21 2.88
CA PHE A 430 12.02 16.28 3.87
C PHE A 430 12.92 16.00 5.08
N TYR A 431 12.96 14.75 5.53
CA TYR A 431 13.71 14.31 6.71
C TYR A 431 15.15 13.85 6.44
N ILE A 432 15.63 13.90 5.20
CA ILE A 432 17.06 13.70 4.91
C ILE A 432 17.86 14.82 5.60
N PRO A 433 18.84 14.50 6.48
CA PRO A 433 19.65 15.51 7.15
C PRO A 433 20.46 16.36 6.17
N ASP A 434 20.55 17.67 6.40
CA ASP A 434 21.27 18.60 5.52
C ASP A 434 22.77 18.31 5.39
N GLN A 435 23.33 17.62 6.37
CA GLN A 435 24.73 17.21 6.41
C GLN A 435 25.03 16.06 5.44
N GLU A 436 24.01 15.28 5.05
CA GLU A 436 24.14 14.11 4.17
C GLU A 436 23.95 14.49 2.70
N HIS A 437 24.76 15.45 2.21
CA HIS A 437 24.62 16.02 0.86
C HIS A 437 24.61 14.95 -0.24
N GLY A 438 25.53 13.98 -0.18
CA GLY A 438 25.61 12.91 -1.18
C GLY A 438 24.32 12.07 -1.25
N LYS A 439 23.73 11.73 -0.10
CA LYS A 439 22.46 10.98 -0.05
C LYS A 439 21.32 11.80 -0.61
N ARG A 440 21.24 13.09 -0.27
CA ARG A 440 20.21 13.99 -0.82
C ARG A 440 20.29 14.07 -2.35
N VAL A 441 21.48 14.28 -2.92
CA VAL A 441 21.64 14.36 -4.38
C VAL A 441 21.30 13.03 -5.06
N PHE A 442 21.73 11.91 -4.48
CA PHE A 442 21.41 10.59 -5.03
C PHE A 442 19.92 10.26 -4.94
N PHE A 443 19.27 10.61 -3.83
CA PHE A 443 17.83 10.52 -3.66
C PHE A 443 17.08 11.34 -4.70
N GLU A 444 17.45 12.61 -4.86
CA GLU A 444 16.84 13.51 -5.84
C GLU A 444 16.98 12.96 -7.27
N TYR A 445 18.07 12.25 -7.57
CA TYR A 445 18.29 11.62 -8.88
C TYR A 445 17.31 10.49 -9.13
N LEU A 446 17.28 9.52 -8.22
CA LEU A 446 16.39 8.37 -8.34
C LEU A 446 14.92 8.81 -8.36
N GLN A 447 14.56 9.79 -7.53
CA GLN A 447 13.21 10.34 -7.52
C GLN A 447 12.89 11.05 -8.84
N GLY A 448 13.81 11.85 -9.38
CA GLY A 448 13.61 12.58 -10.63
C GLY A 448 13.40 11.65 -11.84
N GLU A 449 14.18 10.57 -11.94
CA GLU A 449 14.02 9.56 -12.98
C GLU A 449 12.65 8.85 -12.89
N ALA A 450 12.26 8.47 -11.66
CA ALA A 450 10.97 7.85 -11.40
C ALA A 450 9.80 8.79 -11.74
N GLU A 451 9.88 10.06 -11.36
CA GLU A 451 8.86 11.07 -11.70
C GLU A 451 8.72 11.28 -13.20
N SER A 452 9.84 11.45 -13.91
CA SER A 452 9.86 11.60 -15.36
C SER A 452 9.20 10.42 -16.06
N GLY A 453 9.56 9.19 -15.67
CA GLY A 453 8.91 7.97 -16.17
C GLY A 453 7.41 7.93 -15.90
N LEU A 454 7.00 8.26 -14.67
CA LEU A 454 5.59 8.28 -14.28
C LEU A 454 4.78 9.30 -15.07
N GLU A 455 5.27 10.53 -15.25
CA GLU A 455 4.49 11.55 -15.97
C GLU A 455 4.32 11.17 -17.44
N ARG A 456 5.33 10.57 -18.08
CA ARG A 456 5.21 10.03 -19.45
C ARG A 456 4.17 8.91 -19.52
N LEU A 457 4.21 7.96 -18.58
CA LEU A 457 3.23 6.87 -18.50
C LEU A 457 1.81 7.40 -18.28
N HIS A 458 1.65 8.31 -17.33
CA HIS A 458 0.36 8.91 -16.97
C HIS A 458 -0.21 9.72 -18.14
N GLN A 459 0.62 10.52 -18.82
CA GLN A 459 0.20 11.26 -20.01
C GLN A 459 -0.26 10.32 -21.13
N CYS A 460 0.47 9.23 -21.36
CA CYS A 460 0.12 8.23 -22.37
C CYS A 460 -1.25 7.59 -22.06
N ALA A 461 -1.45 7.14 -20.82
CA ALA A 461 -2.69 6.51 -20.38
C ALA A 461 -3.90 7.47 -20.35
N GLU A 462 -3.69 8.73 -19.94
CA GLU A 462 -4.78 9.70 -19.74
C GLU A 462 -5.14 10.48 -21.01
N LYS A 463 -4.16 10.84 -21.84
CA LYS A 463 -4.38 11.74 -23.00
C LYS A 463 -4.23 11.03 -24.34
N GLU A 464 -3.21 10.18 -24.50
CA GLU A 464 -2.96 9.52 -25.79
C GLU A 464 -3.92 8.35 -26.05
N LEU A 465 -4.60 7.84 -25.03
CA LEU A 465 -5.66 6.84 -25.19
C LEU A 465 -6.96 7.43 -25.77
N LEU A 466 -7.27 8.71 -25.49
CA LEU A 466 -8.54 9.34 -25.83
C LEU A 466 -8.90 9.25 -27.33
N PRO A 467 -7.98 9.51 -28.29
CA PRO A 467 -8.30 9.39 -29.71
C PRO A 467 -8.80 8.00 -30.13
N TYR A 468 -8.33 6.93 -29.48
CA TYR A 468 -8.77 5.56 -29.78
C TYR A 468 -10.12 5.23 -29.15
N LEU A 469 -10.47 5.85 -28.02
CA LEU A 469 -11.79 5.74 -27.40
C LEU A 469 -12.86 6.54 -28.15
N ASP A 470 -12.47 7.60 -28.86
CA ASP A 470 -13.36 8.44 -29.66
C ASP A 470 -13.32 8.10 -31.16
N ALA A 471 -12.56 7.07 -31.54
CA ALA A 471 -12.44 6.61 -32.92
C ALA A 471 -13.76 5.99 -33.42
N LYS A 472 -13.98 6.08 -34.74
CA LYS A 472 -15.15 5.49 -35.41
C LYS A 472 -14.96 4.02 -35.79
N GLY A 473 -13.77 3.46 -35.58
CA GLY A 473 -13.42 2.09 -35.92
C GLY A 473 -11.97 1.78 -35.56
N PRO A 474 -11.49 0.57 -35.93
CA PRO A 474 -10.15 0.12 -35.60
C PRO A 474 -9.08 1.04 -36.21
N SER A 475 -8.02 1.28 -35.47
CA SER A 475 -6.87 2.07 -35.92
C SER A 475 -5.63 1.19 -35.98
N GLU A 476 -4.89 1.26 -37.09
CA GLU A 476 -3.62 0.54 -37.23
C GLU A 476 -2.60 1.01 -36.18
N ASP A 477 -2.62 2.29 -35.83
CA ASP A 477 -1.77 2.91 -34.82
C ASP A 477 -2.05 2.39 -33.40
N PHE A 478 -3.14 1.66 -33.17
CA PHE A 478 -3.48 1.13 -31.85
C PHE A 478 -2.46 0.09 -31.36
N ASN A 479 -1.86 -0.68 -32.27
CA ASN A 479 -0.80 -1.65 -31.91
C ASN A 479 0.50 -0.94 -31.51
N GLU A 480 0.81 0.20 -32.14
CA GLU A 480 1.95 1.04 -31.73
C GLU A 480 1.68 1.66 -30.35
N PHE A 481 0.47 2.17 -30.11
CA PHE A 481 0.05 2.66 -28.80
C PHE A 481 0.16 1.57 -27.72
N ARG A 482 -0.31 0.35 -28.01
CA ARG A 482 -0.19 -0.80 -27.10
C ARG A 482 1.27 -1.03 -26.71
N THR A 483 2.15 -1.12 -27.70
CA THR A 483 3.59 -1.35 -27.49
C THR A 483 4.21 -0.23 -26.66
N LYS A 484 3.86 1.03 -26.97
CA LYS A 484 4.32 2.21 -26.23
C LYS A 484 3.85 2.19 -24.77
N LEU A 485 2.57 1.93 -24.51
CA LEU A 485 2.02 1.94 -23.16
C LEU A 485 2.60 0.81 -22.30
N ALA A 486 2.69 -0.41 -22.86
CA ALA A 486 3.31 -1.54 -22.17
C ALA A 486 4.80 -1.28 -21.87
N GLY A 487 5.54 -0.72 -22.84
CA GLY A 487 6.94 -0.35 -22.66
C GLY A 487 7.13 0.72 -21.57
N LEU A 488 6.34 1.79 -21.59
CA LEU A 488 6.37 2.82 -20.55
C LEU A 488 6.02 2.25 -19.17
N THR A 489 5.07 1.32 -19.10
CA THR A 489 4.67 0.66 -17.85
C THR A 489 5.84 -0.12 -17.25
N SER A 490 6.51 -0.95 -18.05
CA SER A 490 7.66 -1.74 -17.64
C SER A 490 8.85 -0.88 -17.20
N VAL A 491 9.22 0.13 -18.01
CA VAL A 491 10.33 1.04 -17.69
C VAL A 491 10.05 1.83 -16.42
N THR A 492 8.83 2.35 -16.26
CA THR A 492 8.44 3.09 -15.06
C THR A 492 8.50 2.18 -13.83
N LYS A 493 8.00 0.94 -13.92
CA LYS A 493 8.11 -0.03 -12.83
C LYS A 493 9.56 -0.22 -12.38
N ASN A 494 10.50 -0.36 -13.32
CA ASN A 494 11.93 -0.51 -13.00
C ASN A 494 12.52 0.71 -12.26
N TYR A 495 12.19 1.94 -12.69
CA TYR A 495 12.63 3.15 -11.97
C TYR A 495 12.13 3.16 -10.52
N PHE A 496 10.87 2.79 -10.31
CA PHE A 496 10.28 2.73 -8.97
C PHE A 496 10.84 1.60 -8.11
N GLU A 497 11.11 0.42 -8.68
CA GLU A 497 11.76 -0.68 -7.95
C GLU A 497 13.18 -0.29 -7.49
N ASN A 498 13.93 0.40 -8.34
CA ASN A 498 15.25 0.92 -7.99
C ASN A 498 15.17 1.98 -6.88
N LEU A 499 14.23 2.94 -6.99
CA LEU A 499 14.00 3.96 -5.96
C LEU A 499 13.62 3.34 -4.62
N VAL A 500 12.69 2.38 -4.62
CA VAL A 500 12.24 1.66 -3.41
C VAL A 500 13.42 0.93 -2.77
N ARG A 501 14.20 0.17 -3.56
CA ARG A 501 15.37 -0.57 -3.04
C ARG A 501 16.42 0.35 -2.42
N ALA A 502 16.71 1.48 -3.06
CA ALA A 502 17.69 2.45 -2.56
C ALA A 502 17.21 3.13 -1.27
N LEU A 503 15.91 3.42 -1.15
CA LEU A 503 15.34 4.00 0.06
C LEU A 503 15.33 3.01 1.23
N GLU A 504 14.96 1.75 0.97
CA GLU A 504 14.98 0.68 1.97
C GLU A 504 16.41 0.34 2.46
N ASN A 505 17.43 0.54 1.63
CA ASN A 505 18.84 0.37 2.02
C ASN A 505 19.43 1.60 2.73
N GLY A 506 18.63 2.65 2.96
CA GLY A 506 19.08 3.90 3.59
C GLY A 506 20.03 4.74 2.75
N LEU A 507 19.97 4.60 1.41
CA LEU A 507 20.87 5.25 0.45
C LEU A 507 22.35 4.93 0.73
N SER A 508 22.62 3.70 1.19
CA SER A 508 23.95 3.25 1.62
C SER A 508 24.97 3.13 0.47
N ASP A 509 24.49 3.13 -0.77
CA ASP A 509 25.33 3.19 -1.96
C ASP A 509 26.17 4.49 -2.03
N VAL A 510 25.74 5.53 -1.30
CA VAL A 510 26.51 6.75 -1.08
C VAL A 510 27.45 6.56 0.11
N ASN A 511 28.57 5.87 -0.11
CA ASN A 511 29.63 5.80 0.90
C ASN A 511 30.39 7.13 1.02
N SER A 512 30.60 7.53 2.28
CA SER A 512 31.20 8.76 2.77
C SER A 512 32.63 9.00 2.25
N HIS A 513 32.76 9.50 1.03
CA HIS A 513 34.05 9.92 0.46
C HIS A 513 34.35 11.42 0.65
N ASP A 514 33.54 12.15 1.42
CA ASP A 514 33.77 13.54 1.83
C ASP A 514 34.72 13.69 3.04
N ALA A 515 35.69 12.79 3.16
CA ALA A 515 36.83 12.91 4.08
C ALA A 515 38.16 12.90 3.31
N TYR A 516 38.25 13.74 2.27
CA TYR A 516 39.54 14.13 1.69
C TYR A 516 39.66 15.65 1.69
N ASP A 517 39.78 16.24 2.88
CA ASP A 517 40.39 17.56 3.02
C ASP A 517 41.53 17.54 4.06
N ARG A 518 42.74 17.52 3.50
CA ARG A 518 44.04 18.05 3.96
C ARG A 518 44.31 18.18 5.47
N THR A 519 45.38 17.53 5.94
CA THR A 519 46.60 18.22 6.43
C THR A 519 47.78 17.28 6.72
N SER A 520 48.97 17.74 6.28
CA SER A 520 50.30 17.55 6.90
C SER A 520 51.15 16.29 6.64
N SER A 521 52.08 16.48 5.70
CA SER A 521 53.54 16.28 5.85
C SER A 521 54.13 14.90 6.18
N SER A 522 54.77 14.35 5.15
CA SER A 522 56.22 14.08 5.06
C SER A 522 56.73 12.63 5.10
N LYS A 523 57.62 12.39 4.11
CA LYS A 523 58.73 11.44 4.00
C LYS A 523 58.50 10.07 3.35
N SER A 524 59.18 9.95 2.21
CA SER A 524 59.68 8.74 1.56
C SER A 524 60.42 7.79 2.51
N LEU A 525 60.23 6.49 2.33
CA LEU A 525 61.26 5.49 1.95
C LEU A 525 60.65 4.08 1.99
N GLY A 526 61.18 3.21 1.13
CA GLY A 526 60.56 1.96 0.71
C GLY A 526 60.62 0.77 1.68
N GLY A 527 59.93 -0.30 1.29
CA GLY A 527 59.96 -1.61 1.93
C GLY A 527 59.10 -2.61 1.18
N LYS A 528 59.73 -3.49 0.38
CA LYS A 528 59.11 -4.67 -0.22
C LYS A 528 58.86 -5.73 0.86
N THR A 529 57.69 -6.35 0.89
CA THR A 529 57.53 -7.79 1.21
C THR A 529 56.25 -8.36 0.61
N LYS A 530 56.38 -9.60 0.12
CA LYS A 530 55.42 -10.42 -0.64
C LYS A 530 54.51 -11.27 0.27
N GLY A 531 53.38 -11.70 -0.31
CA GLY A 531 52.57 -12.88 0.10
C GLY A 531 51.15 -12.48 0.48
N SER A 532 50.05 -13.06 -0.02
CA SER A 532 49.86 -14.25 -0.84
C SER A 532 48.51 -14.17 -1.58
N SER A 533 48.45 -14.92 -2.67
CA SER A 533 47.39 -15.02 -3.66
C SER A 533 46.05 -15.57 -3.15
N SER A 534 44.95 -15.07 -3.71
CA SER A 534 43.73 -15.84 -3.95
C SER A 534 43.14 -15.48 -5.31
N LYS A 535 43.00 -16.50 -6.15
CA LYS A 535 42.50 -16.50 -7.53
C LYS A 535 40.98 -16.27 -7.58
N ALA A 536 40.51 -15.53 -8.58
CA ALA A 536 39.26 -15.75 -9.31
C ALA A 536 39.41 -15.06 -10.68
N SER A 537 39.92 -15.78 -11.69
CA SER A 537 39.15 -16.42 -12.77
C SER A 537 38.42 -15.42 -13.69
N SER A 538 38.99 -15.24 -14.88
CA SER A 538 38.39 -14.60 -16.03
C SER A 538 37.11 -15.32 -16.46
N SER A 539 36.01 -14.58 -16.59
CA SER A 539 34.89 -14.97 -17.46
C SER A 539 34.80 -13.96 -18.60
N ASP A 540 34.84 -14.50 -19.80
CA ASP A 540 34.74 -13.85 -21.10
C ASP A 540 33.41 -13.09 -21.22
N SER A 541 33.40 -11.77 -20.97
CA SER A 541 32.17 -10.98 -21.04
C SER A 541 31.98 -10.41 -22.46
N SER A 542 31.25 -11.15 -23.28
CA SER A 542 30.77 -10.76 -24.61
C SER A 542 29.76 -9.59 -24.61
N HIS A 543 29.49 -9.00 -23.45
CA HIS A 543 28.49 -7.96 -23.25
C HIS A 543 28.97 -6.86 -22.29
N TRP A 544 28.38 -5.67 -22.35
CA TRP A 544 28.59 -4.54 -21.43
C TRP A 544 27.23 -4.00 -20.92
N PRO A 545 27.06 -3.76 -19.61
CA PRO A 545 25.85 -3.14 -19.08
C PRO A 545 25.82 -1.64 -19.39
N CYS A 546 24.67 -1.12 -19.82
CA CYS A 546 24.47 0.32 -20.00
C CYS A 546 24.49 1.03 -18.65
N GLU A 547 25.30 2.07 -18.49
CA GLU A 547 25.36 2.83 -17.24
C GLU A 547 24.06 3.64 -16.97
N TYR A 548 23.26 3.89 -18.01
CA TYR A 548 22.02 4.66 -17.92
C TYR A 548 20.80 3.79 -17.61
N CYS A 549 20.60 2.69 -18.33
CA CYS A 549 19.41 1.84 -18.17
C CYS A 549 19.70 0.42 -17.68
N THR A 550 20.96 0.09 -17.35
CA THR A 550 21.45 -1.21 -16.88
C THR A 550 21.29 -2.39 -17.86
N TYR A 551 20.70 -2.16 -19.04
CA TYR A 551 20.54 -3.17 -20.07
C TYR A 551 21.89 -3.71 -20.55
N VAL A 552 22.01 -5.03 -20.66
CA VAL A 552 23.24 -5.73 -21.04
C VAL A 552 23.35 -5.81 -22.56
N ASN A 553 24.20 -4.97 -23.14
CA ASN A 553 24.39 -4.84 -24.58
C ASN A 553 25.51 -5.77 -25.10
N PRO A 554 25.40 -6.32 -26.32
CA PRO A 554 26.50 -7.02 -26.96
C PRO A 554 27.75 -6.12 -27.12
N ARG A 555 28.96 -6.69 -27.01
CA ARG A 555 30.21 -5.92 -27.21
C ARG A 555 30.34 -5.28 -28.61
N SER A 556 29.58 -5.77 -29.59
CA SER A 556 29.52 -5.24 -30.95
C SER A 556 28.77 -3.91 -31.06
N THR A 557 27.96 -3.52 -30.06
CA THR A 557 27.26 -2.25 -30.05
C THR A 557 27.97 -1.24 -29.16
N THR A 558 28.19 -0.02 -29.66
CA THR A 558 28.70 1.12 -28.89
C THR A 558 27.60 1.99 -28.32
N ILE A 559 26.35 1.68 -28.66
CA ILE A 559 25.15 2.37 -28.24
C ILE A 559 24.22 1.34 -27.60
N CYS A 560 23.58 1.72 -26.51
CA CYS A 560 22.62 0.86 -25.83
C CYS A 560 21.40 0.62 -26.72
N GLN A 561 21.06 -0.65 -26.95
CA GLN A 561 19.91 -1.02 -27.78
C GLN A 561 18.56 -0.64 -27.16
N MET A 562 18.51 -0.35 -25.86
CA MET A 562 17.27 0.01 -25.15
C MET A 562 17.09 1.51 -24.93
N CYS A 563 18.15 2.25 -24.62
CA CYS A 563 18.05 3.68 -24.31
C CYS A 563 18.81 4.57 -25.29
N GLU A 564 19.42 4.00 -26.34
CA GLU A 564 20.19 4.71 -27.37
C GLU A 564 21.36 5.57 -26.83
N HIS A 565 21.75 5.38 -25.56
CA HIS A 565 22.91 6.06 -24.98
C HIS A 565 24.21 5.34 -25.32
N GLY A 566 25.25 6.12 -25.62
CA GLY A 566 26.60 5.61 -25.88
C GLY A 566 27.21 4.90 -24.68
N ARG A 567 28.09 3.94 -24.96
CA ARG A 567 28.90 3.23 -23.98
C ARG A 567 29.86 4.14 -23.22
#